data_AF-A0A068VCK6-F1
#
_entry.id   AF-A0A068VCK6-F1
#
_cell.length_a   1.000
_cell.length_b   1.000
_cell.length_c   1.000
_cell.angle_alpha   90.00
_cell.angle_beta   90.00
_cell.angle_gamma   90.00
#
_symmetry.space_group_name_H-M   'P 1'
#
loop_
_entity.id
_entity.type
_entity.pdbx_description
1 polymer ?
#
loop_
_entity_poly.entity_id
_entity_poly.type
_entity_poly.pdbx_seq_one_letter_code
_entity_poly.pdbx_strand_id
1 'polypeptide(L)'
;MTFYRSLLQNVIKLAKTFVPIFLFLLVLISLHWGLGLECLVAACDGGRGSSSVAAEFHPAGEPREETPPPPPIPRAVLVPELVQPLLPDNLRMVELQQRLSIYFIGRHDRAHLPQFLGILEKQMLLEKRIEAALVRDGYAPDSIFAKRGEIRGIVLNHPTRGVALSESTLNRYLSQIERDGTRLSTPYSRVMRAIGNLNLLIRRNNE
;
A
#
# COMPACT_ATOMS: atom_id res chain seq x y z
N MET A 1 -49.48 37.75 16.23
CA MET A 1 -49.58 36.58 15.31
C MET A 1 -48.95 36.80 13.92
N THR A 2 -48.75 38.04 13.45
CA THR A 2 -48.22 38.37 12.11
C THR A 2 -46.69 38.22 11.98
N PHE A 3 -45.93 38.54 13.03
CA PHE A 3 -44.45 38.44 13.03
C PHE A 3 -43.94 37.00 12.83
N TYR A 4 -44.57 36.04 13.51
CA TYR A 4 -44.19 34.61 13.43
C TYR A 4 -44.43 34.01 12.04
N ARG A 5 -45.48 34.47 11.33
CA ARG A 5 -45.77 34.05 9.95
C ARG A 5 -44.74 34.58 8.96
N SER A 6 -44.30 35.83 9.13
CA SER A 6 -43.27 36.46 8.27
C SER A 6 -41.90 35.79 8.46
N LEU A 7 -41.52 35.53 9.71
CA LEU A 7 -40.26 34.84 10.03
C LEU A 7 -40.24 33.42 9.44
N LEU A 8 -41.33 32.66 9.60
CA LEU A 8 -41.45 31.30 9.07
C LEU A 8 -41.38 31.28 7.53
N GLN A 9 -42.02 32.24 6.86
CA GLN A 9 -41.94 32.36 5.39
C GLN A 9 -40.52 32.68 4.91
N ASN A 10 -39.78 33.52 5.61
CA ASN A 10 -38.40 33.86 5.25
C ASN A 10 -37.45 32.66 5.45
N VAL A 11 -37.64 31.89 6.52
CA VAL A 11 -36.87 30.65 6.75
C VAL A 11 -37.17 29.60 5.68
N ILE A 12 -38.45 29.42 5.31
CA ILE A 12 -38.84 28.47 4.25
C ILE A 12 -38.27 28.91 2.89
N LYS A 13 -38.28 30.21 2.58
CA LYS A 13 -37.66 30.73 1.35
C LYS A 13 -36.14 30.49 1.35
N LEU A 14 -35.47 30.77 2.47
CA LEU A 14 -34.03 30.56 2.60
C LEU A 14 -33.65 29.08 2.45
N ALA A 15 -34.42 28.18 3.08
CA ALA A 15 -34.23 26.74 2.97
C ALA A 15 -34.45 26.24 1.53
N LYS A 16 -35.48 26.73 0.83
CA LYS A 16 -35.74 26.38 -0.57
C LYS A 16 -34.62 26.81 -1.52
N THR A 17 -33.91 27.89 -1.21
CA THR A 17 -32.75 28.33 -2.00
C THR A 17 -31.48 27.55 -1.64
N PHE A 18 -31.25 27.28 -0.36
CA PHE A 18 -29.98 26.71 0.09
C PHE A 18 -29.89 25.18 -0.09
N VAL A 19 -31.01 24.46 0.10
CA VAL A 19 -31.06 22.99 -0.07
C VAL A 19 -30.64 22.53 -1.46
N PRO A 20 -31.12 23.10 -2.59
CA PRO A 20 -30.68 22.65 -3.91
C PRO A 20 -29.21 22.99 -4.19
N ILE A 21 -28.70 24.10 -3.66
CA ILE A 21 -27.27 24.47 -3.80
C ILE A 21 -26.40 23.46 -3.04
N PHE A 22 -26.78 23.12 -1.82
CA PHE A 22 -26.08 22.13 -1.01
C PHE A 22 -26.08 20.74 -1.67
N LEU A 23 -27.24 20.30 -2.19
CA LEU A 23 -27.34 19.04 -2.93
C LEU A 23 -26.50 19.05 -4.21
N PHE A 24 -26.48 20.17 -4.94
CA PHE A 24 -25.65 20.32 -6.14
C PHE A 24 -24.15 20.25 -5.82
N LEU A 25 -23.70 20.89 -4.72
CA LEU A 25 -22.32 20.79 -4.26
C LEU A 25 -21.94 19.37 -3.86
N LEU A 26 -22.82 18.63 -3.18
CA LEU A 26 -22.59 17.22 -2.85
C LEU A 26 -22.43 16.37 -4.12
N VAL A 27 -23.27 16.59 -5.13
CA VAL A 27 -23.18 15.91 -6.43
C VAL A 27 -21.85 16.22 -7.11
N LEU A 28 -21.41 17.49 -7.13
CA LEU A 28 -20.10 17.86 -7.69
C LEU A 28 -18.92 17.23 -6.95
N ILE A 29 -18.98 17.17 -5.61
CA ILE A 29 -17.95 16.49 -4.80
C ILE A 29 -17.93 14.99 -5.09
N SER A 30 -19.10 14.35 -5.20
CA SER A 30 -19.21 12.93 -5.57
C SER A 30 -18.72 12.65 -7.00
N LEU A 31 -18.98 13.54 -7.96
CA LEU A 31 -18.45 13.45 -9.33
C LEU A 31 -16.93 13.66 -9.38
N HIS A 32 -16.40 14.58 -8.57
CA HIS A 32 -14.95 14.81 -8.49
C HIS A 32 -14.20 13.63 -7.88
N TRP A 33 -14.80 12.96 -6.88
CA TRP A 33 -14.27 11.70 -6.35
C TRP A 33 -14.49 10.50 -7.27
N GLY A 34 -15.59 10.50 -8.03
CA GLY A 34 -15.98 9.40 -8.93
C GLY A 34 -15.21 9.34 -10.25
N LEU A 35 -14.75 10.47 -10.79
CA LEU A 35 -13.99 10.50 -12.05
C LEU A 35 -12.48 10.19 -11.89
N GLY A 36 -11.99 9.95 -10.68
CA GLY A 36 -10.57 9.67 -10.40
C GLY A 36 -10.16 8.20 -10.48
N LEU A 37 -11.00 7.29 -10.99
CA LEU A 37 -10.75 5.84 -10.93
C LEU A 37 -10.86 5.13 -12.29
N GLU A 38 -10.25 5.70 -13.33
CA GLU A 38 -9.87 4.94 -14.53
C GLU A 38 -8.55 4.20 -14.26
N CYS A 39 -8.59 3.14 -13.45
CA CYS A 39 -7.48 2.19 -13.36
C CYS A 39 -7.65 1.13 -14.45
N LEU A 40 -7.42 1.55 -15.70
CA LEU A 40 -7.22 0.63 -16.81
C LEU A 40 -5.79 0.06 -16.72
N VAL A 41 -5.60 -0.95 -15.88
CA VAL A 41 -4.39 -1.79 -15.93
C VAL A 41 -4.84 -3.22 -16.14
N ALA A 42 -4.90 -3.59 -17.41
CA ALA A 42 -4.88 -4.98 -17.84
C ALA A 42 -3.62 -5.65 -17.24
N ALA A 43 -3.83 -6.63 -16.37
CA ALA A 43 -2.77 -7.53 -15.93
C ALA A 43 -3.10 -8.91 -16.47
N CYS A 44 -2.45 -9.28 -17.57
CA CYS A 44 -2.39 -10.66 -18.00
C CYS A 44 -1.59 -11.45 -16.95
N ASP A 45 -2.26 -12.38 -16.31
CA ASP A 45 -1.68 -13.37 -15.40
C ASP A 45 -0.93 -14.42 -16.23
N GLY A 46 0.30 -14.07 -16.62
CA GLY A 46 1.21 -14.98 -17.31
C GLY A 46 2.07 -15.72 -16.30
N GLY A 47 1.50 -16.76 -15.67
CA GLY A 47 2.26 -17.71 -14.86
C GLY A 47 3.33 -18.39 -15.72
N ARG A 48 4.61 -18.06 -15.48
CA ARG A 48 5.71 -18.80 -16.10
C ARG A 48 6.03 -20.00 -15.22
N GLY A 49 5.42 -21.12 -15.58
CA GLY A 49 5.79 -22.45 -15.12
C GLY A 49 7.28 -22.68 -15.35
N SER A 50 7.91 -23.23 -14.32
CA SER A 50 9.27 -23.74 -14.36
C SER A 50 9.35 -24.84 -15.42
N SER A 51 10.05 -24.58 -16.52
CA SER A 51 10.42 -25.63 -17.48
C SER A 51 11.87 -25.99 -17.20
N SER A 52 12.07 -27.09 -16.49
CA SER A 52 13.38 -27.71 -16.29
C SER A 52 13.95 -28.10 -17.65
N VAL A 53 15.09 -27.52 -18.00
CA VAL A 53 15.90 -27.97 -19.14
C VAL A 53 16.41 -29.38 -18.79
N ALA A 54 15.98 -30.36 -19.57
CA ALA A 54 16.52 -31.71 -19.54
C ALA A 54 18.00 -31.64 -19.96
N ALA A 55 18.89 -32.06 -19.06
CA ALA A 55 20.30 -32.24 -19.37
C ALA A 55 20.54 -33.71 -19.78
N GLU A 56 21.22 -33.82 -20.90
CA GLU A 56 21.52 -35.00 -21.70
C GLU A 56 22.56 -35.89 -21.01
N PHE A 57 22.32 -37.21 -21.01
CA PHE A 57 23.16 -38.21 -20.36
C PHE A 57 24.39 -38.57 -21.23
N HIS A 58 25.59 -38.56 -20.63
CA HIS A 58 26.72 -39.39 -21.04
C HIS A 58 27.56 -39.81 -19.81
N PRO A 59 28.31 -40.95 -19.88
CA PRO A 59 28.37 -41.90 -18.76
C PRO A 59 29.64 -41.86 -17.89
N ALA A 60 29.44 -42.35 -16.65
CA ALA A 60 30.34 -43.02 -15.71
C ALA A 60 31.85 -42.73 -15.76
N GLY A 61 32.29 -41.87 -14.82
CA GLY A 61 33.65 -41.82 -14.28
C GLY A 61 33.62 -42.01 -12.76
N GLU A 62 34.67 -42.63 -12.21
CA GLU A 62 34.83 -43.21 -10.87
C GLU A 62 34.44 -42.36 -9.64
N PRO A 63 34.16 -42.98 -8.47
CA PRO A 63 33.68 -42.29 -7.29
C PRO A 63 34.79 -41.44 -6.65
N ARG A 64 34.69 -40.13 -6.80
CA ARG A 64 35.40 -39.18 -5.95
C ARG A 64 34.57 -39.02 -4.67
N GLU A 65 35.15 -39.35 -3.51
CA GLU A 65 34.58 -38.95 -2.22
C GLU A 65 34.57 -37.42 -2.15
N GLU A 66 33.46 -36.83 -2.57
CA GLU A 66 33.16 -35.42 -2.33
C GLU A 66 32.62 -35.30 -0.90
N THR A 67 33.46 -34.78 -0.01
CA THR A 67 33.03 -34.25 1.28
C THR A 67 31.80 -33.37 1.05
N PRO A 68 30.67 -33.57 1.77
CA PRO A 68 29.47 -32.76 1.57
C PRO A 68 29.84 -31.28 1.73
N PRO A 69 29.40 -30.39 0.81
CA PRO A 69 29.60 -28.97 1.01
C PRO A 69 28.99 -28.58 2.36
N PRO A 70 29.68 -27.73 3.16
CA PRO A 70 29.15 -27.29 4.43
C PRO A 70 27.75 -26.71 4.21
N PRO A 71 26.79 -26.98 5.13
CA PRO A 71 25.43 -26.48 4.97
C PRO A 71 25.49 -24.95 4.80
N PRO A 72 24.77 -24.38 3.82
CA PRO A 72 24.78 -22.95 3.58
C PRO A 72 24.36 -22.24 4.88
N ILE A 73 25.29 -21.48 5.46
CA ILE A 73 25.02 -20.64 6.63
C ILE A 73 23.85 -19.73 6.25
N PRO A 74 22.73 -19.73 7.01
CA PRO A 74 21.64 -18.81 6.75
C PRO A 74 22.17 -17.38 6.86
N ARG A 75 22.37 -16.71 5.72
CA ARG A 75 22.71 -15.29 5.71
C ARG A 75 21.44 -14.58 6.15
N ALA A 76 21.45 -14.04 7.38
CA ALA A 76 20.36 -13.19 7.85
C ALA A 76 20.17 -12.07 6.83
N VAL A 77 19.00 -12.04 6.18
CA VAL A 77 18.70 -11.00 5.21
C VAL A 77 18.55 -9.68 5.96
N LEU A 78 19.45 -8.75 5.66
CA LEU A 78 19.51 -7.46 6.34
C LEU A 78 18.33 -6.60 5.85
N VAL A 79 17.21 -6.67 6.57
CA VAL A 79 16.02 -5.87 6.28
C VAL A 79 16.39 -4.39 6.44
N PRO A 80 16.20 -3.56 5.41
CA PRO A 80 16.50 -2.14 5.50
C PRO A 80 15.66 -1.46 6.58
N GLU A 81 16.34 -0.86 7.55
CA GLU A 81 15.76 0.15 8.43
C GLU A 81 16.53 1.46 8.24
N LEU A 82 15.81 2.57 8.39
CA LEU A 82 16.38 3.92 8.39
C LEU A 82 16.66 4.33 9.82
N VAL A 83 17.87 4.85 10.06
CA VAL A 83 18.25 5.42 11.36
C VAL A 83 17.34 6.61 11.71
N GLN A 84 17.00 7.42 10.71
CA GLN A 84 16.02 8.49 10.84
C GLN A 84 14.85 8.21 9.88
N PRO A 85 13.64 7.95 10.40
CA PRO A 85 12.48 7.70 9.54
C PRO A 85 12.06 8.98 8.83
N LEU A 86 11.52 8.86 7.60
CA LEU A 86 11.05 10.03 6.85
C LEU A 86 9.81 10.67 7.47
N LEU A 87 8.99 9.85 8.12
CA LEU A 87 7.85 10.26 8.91
C LEU A 87 7.99 9.71 10.34
N PRO A 88 7.91 10.54 11.38
CA PRO A 88 7.89 10.09 12.77
C PRO A 88 6.77 9.07 13.03
N ASP A 89 7.05 8.06 13.86
CA ASP A 89 6.13 6.92 14.06
C ASP A 89 4.76 7.34 14.64
N ASN A 90 4.71 8.39 15.47
CA ASN A 90 3.45 8.94 15.98
C ASN A 90 2.58 9.55 14.86
N LEU A 91 3.18 10.32 13.94
CA LEU A 91 2.46 10.88 12.81
C LEU A 91 2.07 9.80 11.80
N ARG A 92 2.96 8.84 11.55
CA ARG A 92 2.68 7.66 10.71
C ARG A 92 1.49 6.87 11.25
N MET A 93 1.46 6.61 12.55
CA MET A 93 0.35 5.93 13.22
C MET A 93 -0.96 6.67 13.00
N VAL A 94 -1.00 7.98 13.25
CA VAL A 94 -2.21 8.79 13.07
C VAL A 94 -2.69 8.77 11.62
N GLU A 95 -1.79 8.99 10.65
CA GLU A 95 -2.16 8.98 9.22
C GLU A 95 -2.68 7.61 8.78
N LEU A 96 -2.05 6.51 9.19
CA LEU A 96 -2.49 5.16 8.85
C LEU A 96 -3.79 4.78 9.54
N GLN A 97 -3.96 5.14 10.81
CA GLN A 97 -5.20 4.91 11.56
C GLN A 97 -6.37 5.63 10.87
N GLN A 98 -6.19 6.89 10.47
CA GLN A 98 -7.20 7.67 9.75
C GLN A 98 -7.56 7.03 8.41
N ARG A 99 -6.58 6.51 7.66
CA ARG A 99 -6.85 5.81 6.40
C ARG A 99 -7.56 4.47 6.61
N LEU A 100 -7.14 3.71 7.62
CA LEU A 100 -7.70 2.39 7.89
C LEU A 100 -9.13 2.46 8.43
N SER A 101 -9.45 3.48 9.22
CA SER A 101 -10.77 3.65 9.85
C SER A 101 -11.92 3.68 8.84
N ILE A 102 -11.68 4.18 7.63
CA ILE A 102 -12.66 4.22 6.54
C ILE A 102 -13.18 2.81 6.21
N TYR A 103 -12.31 1.79 6.28
CA TYR A 103 -12.68 0.39 5.99
C TYR A 103 -13.36 -0.31 7.17
N PHE A 104 -13.46 0.35 8.32
CA PHE A 104 -14.09 -0.14 9.55
C PHE A 104 -15.31 0.68 9.96
N ILE A 105 -15.82 1.57 9.09
CA ILE A 105 -17.08 2.27 9.32
C ILE A 105 -18.19 1.23 9.54
N GLY A 106 -18.97 1.40 10.62
CA GLY A 106 -20.02 0.45 11.01
C GLY A 106 -19.52 -0.80 11.73
N ARG A 107 -18.21 -0.95 11.97
CA ARG A 107 -17.58 -2.07 12.70
C ARG A 107 -16.93 -1.57 13.99
N HIS A 108 -17.72 -0.97 14.86
CA HIS A 108 -17.24 -0.31 16.08
C HIS A 108 -17.25 -1.22 17.32
N ASP A 109 -17.68 -2.47 17.18
CA ASP A 109 -17.75 -3.41 18.30
C ASP A 109 -16.35 -3.83 18.77
N ARG A 110 -16.25 -4.14 20.06
CA ARG A 110 -15.00 -4.62 20.69
C ARG A 110 -14.39 -5.84 19.99
N ALA A 111 -15.20 -6.64 19.31
CA ALA A 111 -14.75 -7.80 18.53
C ALA A 111 -13.86 -7.43 17.33
N HIS A 112 -14.03 -6.24 16.76
CA HIS A 112 -13.28 -5.80 15.58
C HIS A 112 -11.99 -5.04 15.94
N LEU A 113 -11.86 -4.59 17.18
CA LEU A 113 -10.70 -3.82 17.65
C LEU A 113 -9.36 -4.60 17.51
N PRO A 114 -9.26 -5.89 17.89
CA PRO A 114 -8.01 -6.63 17.72
C PRO A 114 -7.57 -6.72 16.25
N GLN A 115 -8.52 -6.94 15.34
CA GLN A 115 -8.23 -6.99 13.90
C GLN A 115 -7.79 -5.62 13.37
N PHE A 116 -8.44 -4.54 13.79
CA PHE A 116 -8.06 -3.18 13.41
C PHE A 116 -6.62 -2.87 13.82
N LEU A 117 -6.26 -3.13 15.08
CA LEU A 117 -4.92 -2.89 15.61
C LEU A 117 -3.88 -3.78 14.93
N GLY A 118 -4.20 -5.07 14.73
CA GLY A 118 -3.32 -6.03 14.07
C GLY A 118 -2.99 -5.65 12.62
N ILE A 119 -3.97 -5.09 11.89
CA ILE A 119 -3.73 -4.55 10.53
C ILE A 119 -2.87 -3.29 10.61
N LEU A 120 -3.23 -2.34 11.48
CA LEU A 120 -2.54 -1.05 11.61
C LEU A 120 -1.03 -1.21 11.90
N GLU A 121 -0.69 -2.06 12.86
CA GLU A 121 0.71 -2.36 13.21
C GLU A 121 1.49 -2.92 12.00
N LYS A 122 0.88 -3.85 11.26
CA LYS A 122 1.51 -4.46 10.09
C LYS A 122 1.64 -3.50 8.92
N GLN A 123 0.68 -2.59 8.74
CA GLN A 123 0.78 -1.51 7.76
C GLN A 123 1.97 -0.59 8.08
N MET A 124 2.15 -0.20 9.35
CA MET A 124 3.32 0.59 9.78
C MET A 124 4.63 -0.10 9.46
N LEU A 125 4.76 -1.37 9.85
CA LEU A 125 5.99 -2.13 9.65
C LEU A 125 6.31 -2.30 8.16
N LEU A 126 5.30 -2.61 7.34
CA LEU A 126 5.46 -2.75 5.91
C LEU A 126 5.89 -1.44 5.25
N GLU A 127 5.25 -0.32 5.61
CA GLU A 127 5.59 1.02 5.10
C GLU A 127 7.06 1.37 5.41
N LYS A 128 7.50 1.16 6.65
CA LYS A 128 8.90 1.43 7.07
C LYS A 128 9.91 0.66 6.24
N ARG A 129 9.66 -0.63 5.99
CA ARG A 129 10.56 -1.49 5.20
C ARG A 129 10.64 -1.03 3.74
N ILE A 130 9.50 -0.69 3.14
CA ILE A 130 9.44 -0.17 1.76
C ILE A 130 10.15 1.19 1.66
N GLU A 131 9.88 2.12 2.59
CA GLU A 131 10.52 3.43 2.68
C GLU A 131 12.04 3.32 2.74
N ALA A 132 12.55 2.46 3.62
CA ALA A 132 13.98 2.23 3.77
C ALA A 132 14.61 1.63 2.52
N ALA A 133 13.92 0.71 1.84
CA ALA A 133 14.41 0.13 0.59
C ALA A 133 14.50 1.19 -0.54
N LEU A 134 13.49 2.05 -0.67
CA LEU A 134 13.49 3.14 -1.66
C LEU A 134 14.64 4.13 -1.43
N VAL A 135 14.87 4.54 -0.18
CA VAL A 135 15.99 5.44 0.14
C VAL A 135 17.33 4.78 -0.20
N ARG A 136 17.51 3.50 0.15
CA ARG A 136 18.73 2.75 -0.20
C ARG A 136 18.92 2.54 -1.70
N ASP A 137 17.84 2.56 -2.49
CA ASP A 137 17.89 2.48 -3.95
C ASP A 137 18.13 3.85 -4.62
N GLY A 138 18.38 4.89 -3.82
CA GLY A 138 18.81 6.20 -4.31
C GLY A 138 17.67 7.17 -4.65
N TYR A 139 16.43 6.85 -4.27
CA TYR A 139 15.31 7.78 -4.42
C TYR A 139 15.37 8.88 -3.36
N ALA A 140 14.99 10.10 -3.75
CA ALA A 140 15.07 11.29 -2.90
C ALA A 140 14.08 11.18 -1.72
N PRO A 141 14.53 11.28 -0.45
CA PRO A 141 13.69 11.20 0.74
C PRO A 141 12.44 12.10 0.70
N ASP A 142 12.63 13.35 0.34
CA ASP A 142 11.59 14.38 0.22
C ASP A 142 10.59 14.05 -0.90
N SER A 143 11.03 13.42 -2.00
CA SER A 143 10.12 12.95 -3.04
C SER A 143 9.31 11.73 -2.60
N ILE A 144 9.92 10.79 -1.87
CA ILE A 144 9.22 9.64 -1.28
C ILE A 144 8.15 10.14 -0.31
N PHE A 145 8.52 11.09 0.56
CA PHE A 145 7.62 11.68 1.54
C PHE A 145 6.44 12.42 0.91
N ALA A 146 6.69 13.20 -0.14
CA ALA A 146 5.65 13.88 -0.91
C ALA A 146 4.68 12.88 -1.57
N LYS A 147 5.19 11.74 -2.02
CA LYS A 147 4.44 10.68 -2.71
C LYS A 147 3.92 9.58 -1.80
N ARG A 148 4.04 9.73 -0.47
CA ARG A 148 3.66 8.69 0.51
C ARG A 148 2.22 8.20 0.37
N GLY A 149 1.28 9.09 0.02
CA GLY A 149 -0.13 8.72 -0.17
C GLY A 149 -0.35 7.76 -1.34
N GLU A 150 0.34 7.99 -2.46
CA GLU A 150 0.33 7.15 -3.66
C GLU A 150 1.03 5.82 -3.38
N ILE A 151 2.20 5.86 -2.74
CA ILE A 151 2.95 4.66 -2.31
C ILE A 151 2.07 3.78 -1.42
N ARG A 152 1.40 4.36 -0.40
CA ARG A 152 0.46 3.64 0.47
C ARG A 152 -0.69 3.01 -0.30
N GLY A 153 -1.25 3.70 -1.28
CA GLY A 153 -2.27 3.14 -2.16
C GLY A 153 -1.79 1.88 -2.88
N ILE A 154 -0.54 1.88 -3.37
CA ILE A 154 0.06 0.75 -4.08
C ILE A 154 0.36 -0.44 -3.14
N VAL A 155 0.86 -0.16 -1.93
CA VAL A 155 1.38 -1.22 -1.03
C VAL A 155 0.38 -1.70 0.02
N LEU A 156 -0.58 -0.88 0.42
CA LEU A 156 -1.51 -1.17 1.53
C LEU A 156 -2.95 -1.47 1.09
N ASN A 157 -3.30 -1.22 -0.18
CA ASN A 157 -4.61 -1.56 -0.72
C ASN A 157 -4.55 -2.78 -1.65
N HIS A 158 -5.67 -3.47 -1.75
CA HIS A 158 -5.88 -4.55 -2.69
C HIS A 158 -5.89 -4.01 -4.13
N PRO A 159 -5.08 -4.55 -5.05
CA PRO A 159 -4.86 -3.96 -6.37
C PRO A 159 -6.14 -3.84 -7.21
N THR A 160 -7.08 -4.78 -7.06
CA THR A 160 -8.32 -4.81 -7.85
C THR A 160 -9.56 -4.35 -7.10
N ARG A 161 -9.53 -4.33 -5.77
CA ARG A 161 -10.73 -4.09 -4.95
C ARG A 161 -10.75 -2.69 -4.35
N GLY A 162 -9.61 -1.97 -4.37
CA GLY A 162 -9.50 -0.63 -3.77
C GLY A 162 -9.68 -0.60 -2.25
N VAL A 163 -9.76 -1.76 -1.58
CA VAL A 163 -9.91 -1.89 -0.12
C VAL A 163 -8.58 -2.11 0.57
N ALA A 164 -8.48 -1.81 1.87
CA ALA A 164 -7.30 -2.18 2.66
C ALA A 164 -6.98 -3.68 2.57
N LEU A 165 -5.70 -4.02 2.56
CA LEU A 165 -5.25 -5.40 2.60
C LEU A 165 -5.68 -6.10 3.90
N SER A 166 -6.01 -7.39 3.78
CA SER A 166 -6.27 -8.23 4.94
C SER A 166 -5.01 -8.42 5.78
N GLU A 167 -5.20 -8.67 7.07
CA GLU A 167 -4.10 -8.99 7.99
C GLU A 167 -3.25 -10.18 7.51
N SER A 168 -3.90 -11.22 6.98
CA SER A 168 -3.23 -12.39 6.40
C SER A 168 -2.35 -12.06 5.20
N THR A 169 -2.76 -11.11 4.37
CA THR A 169 -1.96 -10.66 3.22
C THR A 169 -0.77 -9.84 3.68
N LEU A 170 -0.95 -8.97 4.67
CA LEU A 170 0.15 -8.21 5.28
C LEU A 170 1.16 -9.15 5.92
N ASN A 171 0.71 -10.17 6.68
CA ASN A 171 1.57 -11.21 7.22
C ASN A 171 2.40 -11.89 6.14
N ARG A 172 1.75 -12.33 5.05
CA ARG A 172 2.45 -12.95 3.92
C ARG A 172 3.54 -12.04 3.34
N TYR A 173 3.26 -10.75 3.18
CA TYR A 173 4.25 -9.79 2.66
C TYR A 173 5.39 -9.56 3.64
N LEU A 174 5.12 -9.40 4.92
CA LEU A 174 6.15 -9.26 5.94
C LEU A 174 7.06 -10.49 5.99
N SER A 175 6.49 -11.70 5.92
CA SER A 175 7.26 -12.93 5.85
C SER A 175 8.08 -13.07 4.56
N GLN A 176 7.59 -12.57 3.41
CA GLN A 176 8.41 -12.48 2.20
C GLN A 176 9.62 -11.56 2.41
N ILE A 177 9.41 -10.41 3.03
CA ILE A 177 10.50 -9.46 3.30
C ILE A 177 11.52 -10.04 4.28
N GLU A 178 11.08 -10.78 5.29
CA GLU A 178 11.98 -11.44 6.25
C GLU A 178 12.81 -12.55 5.62
N ARG A 179 12.22 -13.35 4.72
CA ARG A 179 12.92 -14.47 4.08
C ARG A 179 13.82 -14.02 2.94
N ASP A 180 13.32 -13.14 2.08
CA ASP A 180 13.91 -12.87 0.76
C ASP A 180 14.44 -11.42 0.66
N GLY A 181 14.09 -10.57 1.63
CA GLY A 181 14.45 -9.16 1.65
C GLY A 181 13.42 -8.27 0.96
N THR A 182 13.49 -6.97 1.23
CA THR A 182 12.45 -6.03 0.78
C THR A 182 12.36 -5.95 -0.74
N ARG A 183 13.50 -5.95 -1.45
CA ARG A 183 13.56 -5.80 -2.91
C ARG A 183 12.92 -6.95 -3.70
N LEU A 184 12.90 -8.15 -3.12
CA LEU A 184 12.30 -9.34 -3.73
C LEU A 184 10.82 -9.51 -3.34
N SER A 185 10.30 -8.65 -2.47
CA SER A 185 8.92 -8.74 -2.01
C SER A 185 7.92 -8.28 -3.08
N THR A 186 6.73 -8.87 -3.04
CA THR A 186 5.60 -8.46 -3.89
C THR A 186 5.26 -6.97 -3.77
N PRO A 187 5.11 -6.37 -2.56
CA PRO A 187 4.76 -4.95 -2.45
C PRO A 187 5.84 -4.04 -3.04
N TYR A 188 7.13 -4.35 -2.88
CA TYR A 188 8.19 -3.54 -3.49
C TYR A 188 8.16 -3.61 -5.01
N SER A 189 8.01 -4.82 -5.57
CA SER A 189 7.88 -5.02 -7.02
C SER A 189 6.72 -4.20 -7.63
N ARG A 190 5.62 -4.03 -6.89
CA ARG A 190 4.49 -3.18 -7.32
C ARG A 190 4.86 -1.70 -7.39
N VAL A 191 5.59 -1.21 -6.38
CA VAL A 191 6.10 0.17 -6.38
C VAL A 191 7.05 0.39 -7.56
N MET A 192 8.01 -0.52 -7.75
CA MET A 192 8.96 -0.42 -8.86
C MET A 192 8.27 -0.47 -10.22
N ARG A 193 7.23 -1.31 -10.39
CA ARG A 193 6.41 -1.33 -11.60
C ARG A 193 5.66 0.00 -11.80
N ALA A 194 5.09 0.58 -10.73
CA ALA A 194 4.40 1.86 -10.82
C ALA A 194 5.35 3.00 -11.23
N ILE A 195 6.59 3.00 -10.71
CA ILE A 195 7.64 3.95 -11.12
C ILE A 195 8.00 3.73 -12.59
N GLY A 196 8.29 2.48 -12.99
CA GLY A 196 8.67 2.14 -14.36
C GLY A 196 7.60 2.46 -15.41
N ASN A 197 6.32 2.37 -15.03
CA ASN A 197 5.18 2.72 -15.89
C ASN A 197 4.79 4.20 -15.79
N LEU A 198 5.56 5.05 -15.08
CA LEU A 198 5.27 6.47 -14.85
C LEU A 198 3.96 6.77 -14.10
N ASN A 199 3.36 5.76 -13.46
CA ASN A 199 2.18 5.92 -12.59
C ASN A 199 2.55 6.51 -11.23
N LEU A 200 3.83 6.46 -10.86
CA LEU A 200 4.38 7.01 -9.63
C LEU A 200 5.67 7.78 -9.94
N LEU A 201 5.58 9.11 -9.96
CA LEU A 201 6.71 9.99 -10.26
C LEU A 201 7.48 10.30 -8.97
N ILE A 202 8.63 9.64 -8.80
CA ILE A 202 9.56 9.86 -7.68
C ILE A 202 10.92 10.25 -8.24
N ARG A 203 11.48 11.34 -7.70
CA ARG A 203 12.81 11.83 -8.07
C ARG A 203 13.92 10.94 -7.52
N ARG A 204 14.98 10.73 -8.32
CA ARG A 204 16.21 10.07 -7.89
C ARG A 204 17.27 11.10 -7.53
N ASN A 205 18.18 10.80 -6.60
CA ASN A 205 19.22 11.74 -6.15
C ASN A 205 20.32 12.02 -7.20
N ASN A 206 20.37 11.24 -8.28
CA ASN A 206 21.41 11.31 -9.32
C ASN A 206 20.88 11.91 -10.64
N GLU A 207 19.68 12.49 -10.60
CA GLU A 207 18.96 13.16 -11.71
C GLU A 207 18.65 14.61 -11.30
#